data_AF-A0A1Y6KZL9-F1
#
_entry.id   AF-A0A1Y6KZL9-F1
#
_cell.length_a   1.000
_cell.length_b   1.000
_cell.length_c   1.000
_cell.angle_alpha   90.00
_cell.angle_beta   90.00
_cell.angle_gamma   90.00
#
_symmetry.space_group_name_H-M   'P 1'
#
loop_
_entity.id
_entity.type
_entity.pdbx_description
1 polymer ?
#
loop_
_entity_poly.entity_id
_entity_poly.type
_entity_poly.pdbx_seq_one_letter_code
_entity_poly.pdbx_strand_id
1 'polypeptide(L)' 'MLGFIMKVVIEILESGTYRDQAWEGTFLSTKGELRAVTPSYAAQLIGEAKAALSLDEQGEIRFA' A
#
# COMPACT_ATOMS: atom_id res chain seq x y z
N MET A 1 -5.78 5.88 -22.91
CA MET A 1 -5.05 6.08 -21.63
C MET A 1 -4.95 4.73 -20.95
N LEU A 2 -3.94 3.93 -21.32
CA LEU A 2 -3.69 2.64 -20.66
C LEU A 2 -2.78 2.94 -19.46
N GLY A 3 -3.38 3.27 -18.31
CA GLY A 3 -2.65 3.39 -17.06
C GLY A 3 -2.34 2.01 -16.52
N PHE A 4 -1.05 1.68 -16.38
CA PHE A 4 -0.61 0.39 -15.88
C PHE A 4 -1.21 0.08 -14.50
N ILE A 5 -1.81 -1.11 -14.42
CA ILE A 5 -2.44 -1.74 -13.25
C ILE A 5 -1.33 -2.30 -12.34
N MET A 6 -0.40 -1.47 -11.87
CA MET A 6 0.68 -1.96 -11.00
C MET A 6 0.42 -1.54 -9.57
N LYS A 7 0.24 -2.51 -8.67
CA LYS A 7 0.17 -2.27 -7.23
C LYS A 7 1.44 -2.77 -6.55
N VAL A 8 1.73 -2.17 -5.41
CA VAL A 8 2.77 -2.63 -4.48
C VAL A 8 2.13 -3.02 -3.16
N VAL A 9 2.71 -4.01 -2.50
CA VAL A 9 2.22 -4.46 -1.20
C VAL A 9 2.90 -3.68 -0.08
N ILE A 10 2.09 -3.11 0.80
CA ILE A 10 2.52 -2.43 2.03
C ILE A 10 1.99 -3.16 3.26
N GLU A 11 2.69 -3.06 4.37
CA GLU A 11 2.19 -3.41 5.70
C GLU A 11 1.68 -2.16 6.41
N ILE A 12 0.46 -2.23 6.93
CA ILE A 12 -0.15 -1.14 7.67
C ILE A 12 0.42 -1.08 9.09
N LEU A 13 0.91 0.08 9.52
CA LEU A 13 1.49 0.28 10.86
C LEU A 13 0.49 0.83 11.88
N GLU A 14 -0.63 1.39 11.41
CA GLU A 14 -1.67 2.00 12.24
C GLU A 14 -3.06 1.53 11.79
N SER A 15 -3.91 1.06 12.70
CA SER A 15 -5.29 0.70 12.33
C SER A 15 -6.09 1.95 11.96
N GLY A 16 -6.80 1.92 10.84
CA GLY A 16 -7.50 3.11 10.37
C GLY A 16 -8.23 2.91 9.06
N THR A 17 -8.85 4.01 8.63
CA THR A 17 -9.51 4.10 7.33
C THR A 17 -8.58 4.81 6.34
N TYR A 18 -8.33 4.16 5.21
CA TYR A 18 -7.38 4.58 4.19
C TYR A 18 -8.12 4.85 2.88
N ARG A 19 -7.57 5.74 2.05
CA ARG A 19 -8.20 6.10 0.77
C ARG A 19 -7.18 6.18 -0.36
N ASP A 20 -7.11 5.13 -1.17
CA ASP A 20 -6.36 5.14 -2.43
C ASP A 20 -7.24 5.73 -3.53
N GLN A 21 -7.18 7.05 -3.70
CA GLN A 21 -8.02 7.79 -4.64
C GLN A 21 -7.84 7.35 -6.09
N ALA A 22 -6.68 6.77 -6.43
CA ALA A 22 -6.37 6.34 -7.78
C ALA A 22 -6.98 4.98 -8.13
N TRP A 23 -7.40 4.18 -7.14
CA TRP A 23 -7.84 2.80 -7.41
C TRP A 23 -9.08 2.34 -6.62
N GLU A 24 -8.99 2.23 -5.29
CA GLU A 24 -9.91 1.38 -4.51
C GLU A 24 -10.84 2.16 -3.57
N GLY A 25 -10.93 3.48 -3.73
CA GLY A 25 -11.77 4.28 -2.86
C GLY A 25 -11.29 4.18 -1.41
N THR A 26 -12.22 4.00 -0.47
CA THR A 26 -11.94 3.98 0.97
C THR A 26 -11.99 2.55 1.52
N PHE A 27 -10.98 2.12 2.25
CA PHE A 27 -10.90 0.80 2.90
C PHE A 27 -10.51 0.89 4.37
N LEU A 28 -10.97 -0.06 5.18
CA LEU A 28 -10.55 -0.22 6.56
C LEU A 28 -9.35 -1.18 6.61
N SER A 29 -8.36 -0.87 7.43
CA SER A 29 -7.27 -1.80 7.71
C SER A 29 -6.83 -1.78 9.16
N THR A 30 -6.27 -2.90 9.59
CA THR A 30 -5.68 -3.05 10.92
C THR A 30 -4.15 -3.06 10.85
N LYS A 31 -3.51 -2.69 11.95
CA LYS A 31 -2.05 -2.80 12.09
C LYS A 31 -1.57 -4.24 11.83
N GLY A 32 -0.53 -4.38 11.00
CA GLY A 32 0.06 -5.63 10.54
C GLY A 32 -0.61 -6.21 9.29
N GLU A 33 -1.72 -5.63 8.80
CA GLU A 33 -2.38 -6.11 7.59
C GLU A 33 -1.60 -5.72 6.34
N LEU A 34 -1.50 -6.65 5.39
CA LEU A 34 -0.88 -6.42 4.09
C LEU A 34 -1.92 -5.91 3.09
N ARG A 35 -1.60 -4.83 2.39
CA ARG A 35 -2.49 -4.19 1.42
C ARG A 35 -1.77 -3.90 0.10
N ALA A 36 -2.45 -4.19 -1.00
CA ALA A 36 -2.02 -3.81 -2.34
C ALA A 36 -2.57 -2.42 -2.67
N VAL A 37 -1.70 -1.45 -2.92
CA VAL A 37 -2.07 -0.07 -3.24
C VAL A 37 -1.26 0.46 -4.42
N THR A 38 -1.65 1.60 -4.97
CA THR A 38 -0.85 2.28 -6.00
C THR A 38 0.51 2.72 -5.44
N PRO A 39 1.61 2.70 -6.24
CA PRO A 39 2.93 3.11 -5.77
C PRO A 39 2.97 4.53 -5.20
N SER A 40 2.21 5.46 -5.79
CA SER A 40 2.08 6.83 -5.29
C SER A 40 1.45 6.89 -3.90
N TYR A 41 0.42 6.08 -3.66
CA TYR A 41 -0.25 6.05 -2.36
C TYR A 41 0.60 5.31 -1.31
N ALA A 42 1.32 4.25 -1.70
CA ALA A 42 2.31 3.61 -0.84
C ALA A 42 3.38 4.61 -0.38
N ALA A 43 3.96 5.38 -1.30
CA ALA A 43 4.96 6.40 -0.97
C ALA A 43 4.42 7.45 0.01
N GLN A 44 3.16 7.86 -0.15
CA GLN A 44 2.50 8.78 0.78
C GLN A 44 2.39 8.16 2.18
N LEU A 45 1.84 6.95 2.31
CA LEU A 45 1.64 6.32 3.62
C LEU A 45 2.97 6.01 4.34
N ILE A 46 4.00 5.66 3.58
CA ILE A 46 5.36 5.46 4.12
C ILE A 46 5.94 6.79 4.60
N GLY A 47 5.78 7.87 3.82
CA GLY A 47 6.22 9.21 4.22
C GLY A 47 5.51 9.74 5.46
N GLU A 48 4.25 9.33 5.68
CA GLU A 48 3.47 9.63 6.88
C GLU A 48 3.72 8.64 8.04
N ALA A 49 4.64 7.67 7.88
CA ALA A 49 4.92 6.61 8.85
C ALA A 49 3.70 5.72 9.23
N LYS A 50 2.69 5.66 8.35
CA LYS A 50 1.47 4.84 8.52
C LYS A 50 1.59 3.45 7.91
N ALA A 51 2.59 3.24 7.06
CA ALA A 51 2.85 1.96 6.42
C ALA A 51 4.35 1.72 6.19
N ALA A 52 4.72 0.47 5.96
CA ALA A 52 6.04 0.07 5.48
C ALA A 52 5.91 -0.73 4.18
N LEU A 53 6.93 -0.72 3.33
CA LEU A 53 6.94 -1.56 2.13
C LEU A 53 7.09 -3.03 2.53
N SER A 54 6.22 -3.90 2.00
CA SER A 54 6.33 -5.34 2.23
C SER A 54 7.31 -5.94 1.22
N LEU A 55 8.44 -6.40 1.72
CA LEU A 55 9.44 -7.11 0.93
C LEU A 55 9.16 -8.62 0.98
N ASP A 56 9.58 -9.35 -0.06
CA ASP A 56 9.62 -10.80 -0.02
C ASP A 56 10.82 -11.35 0.75
N GLU A 57 10.94 -12.69 0.79
CA GLU A 57 12.02 -13.38 1.50
C GLU A 57 13.41 -13.06 0.91
N GLN A 58 13.46 -12.49 -0.29
CA GLN A 58 14.68 -12.13 -1.01
C GLN A 58 14.99 -10.63 -0.85
N GLY A 59 14.11 -9.87 -0.18
CA GLY A 59 14.25 -8.43 0.00
C GLY A 59 13.74 -7.61 -1.18
N GLU A 60 13.01 -8.22 -2.12
CA GLU A 60 12.47 -7.57 -3.30
C GLU A 60 11.05 -7.04 -3.06
N ILE A 61 10.66 -6.03 -3.85
CA ILE A 61 9.34 -5.41 -3.74
C ILE A 61 8.26 -6.39 -4.20
N ARG A 62 7.25 -6.60 -3.35
CA ARG A 62 6.07 -7.39 -3.72
C ARG A 62 5.09 -6.56 -4.54
N PHE A 63 4.76 -7.04 -5.73
CA PHE A 63 3.73 -6.47 -6.61
C PHE A 63 2.45 -7.31 -6.56
N ALA A 64 1.30 -6.68 -6.78
CA ALA A 64 -0.03 -7.30 -6.75
C ALA A 64 -0.92 -6.82 -7.90
#